data_AF-A0A814GDH9-F1
#
_entry.id   AF-A0A814GDH9-F1
#
_cell.length_a   1.000
_cell.length_b   1.000
_cell.length_c   1.000
_cell.angle_alpha   90.00
_cell.angle_beta   90.00
_cell.angle_gamma   90.00
#
_symmetry.space_group_name_H-M   'P 1'
#
loop_
_entity.id
_entity.type
_entity.pdbx_description
1 polymer ?
#
loop_
_entity_poly.entity_id
_entity_poly.type
_entity_poly.pdbx_seq_one_letter_code
_entity_poly.pdbx_strand_id
1 'polypeptide(L)'
;MFIFIHLFFFLERQAHDEFQIVAQSYRYSSAFTNKLFFGMVDFDDGSDVFQYLKLNSAPVFIHFPPRMKPKKSDFMDISRWGFSAEQLAKWIHDRADVQIHIFRPPNYSGFLLIVLLVTMIGGLLYIKRNSLEFLYNQVVWGMFVVLAILICISGQIWNSIRGSPFLHRNPQTGQIGLFSGSSGYQFIAETYVVFFLYILFLADYAFFFRKEKILI
;
A
#
# COMPACT_ATOMS: atom_id res chain seq x y z
N MET A 1 7.11 17.42 9.96
CA MET A 1 6.15 17.84 8.90
C MET A 1 5.93 16.72 7.86
N PHE A 2 6.97 16.15 7.26
CA PHE A 2 6.83 15.06 6.25
C PHE A 2 6.11 13.78 6.71
N ILE A 3 6.34 13.31 7.94
CA ILE A 3 5.67 12.10 8.47
C ILE A 3 4.15 12.29 8.56
N PHE A 4 3.71 13.51 8.90
CA PHE A 4 2.28 13.82 9.03
C PHE A 4 1.58 13.87 7.67
N ILE A 5 2.25 14.42 6.65
CA ILE A 5 1.77 14.45 5.26
C ILE A 5 1.67 13.03 4.68
N HIS A 6 2.65 12.17 4.95
CA HIS A 6 2.63 10.77 4.48
C HIS A 6 1.54 9.94 5.12
N LEU A 7 1.34 10.09 6.43
CA LEU A 7 0.26 9.38 7.14
C LEU A 7 -1.11 9.84 6.63
N PHE A 8 -1.27 11.14 6.36
CA PHE A 8 -2.49 11.71 5.82
C PHE A 8 -2.82 11.16 4.43
N PHE A 9 -1.85 11.13 3.52
CA PHE A 9 -2.04 10.58 2.18
C PHE A 9 -2.32 9.07 2.18
N PHE A 10 -1.73 8.34 3.13
CA PHE A 10 -2.03 6.91 3.32
C PHE A 10 -3.49 6.70 3.77
N LEU A 11 -3.97 7.49 4.74
CA LEU A 11 -5.36 7.43 5.20
C LEU A 11 -6.34 7.79 4.10
N GLU A 12 -6.00 8.78 3.27
CA GLU A 12 -6.81 9.16 2.11
C GLU A 12 -6.94 8.02 1.10
N ARG A 13 -5.83 7.36 0.74
CA ARG A 13 -5.87 6.19 -0.15
C ARG A 13 -6.70 5.05 0.42
N GLN A 14 -6.52 4.72 1.69
CA GLN A 14 -7.29 3.65 2.33
C GLN A 14 -8.80 4.00 2.40
N ALA A 15 -9.14 5.24 2.71
CA ALA A 15 -10.52 5.70 2.72
C ALA A 15 -11.14 5.71 1.32
N HIS A 16 -10.35 6.06 0.29
CA HIS A 16 -10.74 5.99 -1.11
C HIS A 16 -11.08 4.55 -1.53
N ASP A 17 -10.21 3.59 -1.22
CA ASP A 17 -10.42 2.18 -1.55
C ASP A 17 -11.70 1.62 -0.90
N GLU A 18 -11.92 1.89 0.39
CA GLU A 18 -13.14 1.46 1.08
C GLU A 18 -14.40 2.16 0.54
N PHE A 19 -14.32 3.43 0.17
CA PHE A 19 -15.42 4.15 -0.50
C PHE A 19 -15.76 3.55 -1.86
N GLN A 20 -14.75 3.18 -2.66
CA GLN A 20 -14.96 2.51 -3.95
C GLN A 20 -15.65 1.16 -3.77
N ILE A 21 -15.28 0.38 -2.76
CA ILE A 21 -15.93 -0.91 -2.45
C ILE A 21 -17.42 -0.71 -2.17
N VAL A 22 -17.78 0.31 -1.39
CA VAL A 22 -19.19 0.64 -1.09
C VAL A 22 -19.94 1.07 -2.36
N ALA A 23 -19.35 1.97 -3.17
CA ALA A 23 -19.96 2.46 -4.40
C ALA A 23 -20.18 1.33 -5.43
N GLN A 24 -19.20 0.44 -5.60
CA GLN A 24 -19.31 -0.74 -6.45
C GLN A 24 -20.37 -1.71 -5.91
N SER A 25 -20.35 -1.99 -4.60
CA SER A 25 -21.35 -2.84 -3.95
C SER A 25 -22.77 -2.31 -4.15
N TYR A 26 -22.96 -0.99 -4.07
CA TYR A 26 -24.25 -0.35 -4.37
C TYR A 26 -24.66 -0.53 -5.84
N ARG A 27 -23.73 -0.34 -6.78
CA ARG A 27 -23.98 -0.51 -8.21
C ARG A 27 -24.42 -1.92 -8.59
N TYR A 28 -23.87 -2.94 -7.93
CA TYR A 28 -24.19 -4.35 -8.19
C TYR A 28 -25.31 -4.91 -7.27
N SER A 29 -25.80 -4.12 -6.32
CA SER A 29 -26.88 -4.53 -5.40
C SER A 29 -28.26 -4.40 -6.04
N SER A 30 -29.18 -5.28 -5.67
CA SER A 30 -30.60 -5.17 -6.01
C SER A 30 -31.29 -3.96 -5.37
N ALA A 31 -30.65 -3.30 -4.40
CA ALA A 31 -31.10 -2.05 -3.78
C ALA A 31 -30.76 -0.80 -4.61
N PHE A 32 -30.17 -0.96 -5.80
CA PHE A 32 -29.80 0.15 -6.67
C PHE A 32 -31.03 1.01 -7.03
N THR A 33 -30.97 2.28 -6.64
CA THR A 33 -32.04 3.26 -6.83
C THR A 33 -31.46 4.56 -7.41
N ASN A 34 -32.20 5.23 -8.29
CA ASN A 34 -31.82 6.54 -8.84
C ASN A 34 -31.92 7.71 -7.83
N LYS A 35 -31.92 7.41 -6.51
CA LYS A 35 -32.07 8.37 -5.42
C LYS A 35 -30.76 8.64 -4.68
N LEU A 36 -29.78 7.74 -4.78
CA LEU A 36 -28.48 7.84 -4.12
C LEU A 36 -27.37 7.82 -5.17
N PHE A 37 -26.50 8.80 -5.11
CA PHE A 37 -25.36 8.95 -5.99
C PHE A 37 -24.09 9.12 -5.17
N PHE A 38 -23.02 8.51 -5.62
CA PHE A 38 -21.69 8.62 -5.03
C PHE A 38 -20.86 9.57 -5.87
N GLY A 39 -20.25 10.55 -5.24
CA GLY A 39 -19.37 11.53 -5.86
C GLY A 39 -18.10 11.72 -5.05
N MET A 40 -17.02 12.10 -5.72
CA MET A 40 -15.71 12.34 -5.14
C MET A 40 -15.16 13.63 -5.71
N VAL A 41 -14.51 14.41 -4.86
CA VAL A 41 -13.86 15.66 -5.22
C VAL A 41 -12.46 15.65 -4.61
N ASP A 42 -11.45 15.77 -5.45
CA ASP A 42 -10.06 15.96 -5.03
C ASP A 42 -9.83 17.44 -4.66
N PHE A 43 -8.95 17.71 -3.71
CA PHE A 43 -8.56 19.07 -3.37
C PHE A 43 -7.88 19.77 -4.55
N ASP A 44 -7.07 19.05 -5.33
CA ASP A 44 -6.31 19.63 -6.45
C ASP A 44 -7.25 20.13 -7.57
N ASP A 45 -8.36 19.43 -7.82
CA ASP A 45 -9.35 19.79 -8.85
C ASP A 45 -10.49 20.68 -8.31
N GLY A 46 -10.68 20.74 -6.98
CA GLY A 46 -11.90 21.24 -6.35
C GLY A 46 -11.68 22.18 -5.17
N SER A 47 -10.53 22.85 -5.09
CA SER A 47 -10.15 23.69 -3.93
C SER A 47 -11.23 24.71 -3.50
N ASP A 48 -12.01 25.26 -4.44
CA ASP A 48 -13.14 26.17 -4.16
C ASP A 48 -14.26 25.50 -3.34
N VAL A 49 -14.53 24.21 -3.56
CA VAL A 49 -15.56 23.44 -2.83
C VAL A 49 -15.11 23.22 -1.38
N PHE A 50 -13.83 22.94 -1.17
CA PHE A 50 -13.26 22.80 0.18
C PHE A 50 -13.32 24.11 0.96
N GLN A 51 -13.04 25.24 0.31
CA GLN A 51 -13.18 26.57 0.93
C GLN A 51 -14.64 26.90 1.25
N TYR A 52 -15.57 26.61 0.33
CA TYR A 52 -17.01 26.83 0.55
C TYR A 52 -17.55 26.02 1.73
N LEU A 53 -17.14 24.75 1.84
CA LEU A 53 -17.52 23.84 2.92
C LEU A 53 -16.69 24.04 4.21
N LYS A 54 -15.68 24.94 4.19
CA LYS A 54 -14.74 25.21 5.29
C LYS A 54 -14.02 23.95 5.78
N LEU A 55 -13.63 23.10 4.84
CA LEU A 55 -12.87 21.88 5.11
C LEU A 55 -11.37 22.18 5.08
N ASN A 56 -10.69 21.89 6.19
CA ASN A 56 -9.25 22.10 6.35
C ASN A 56 -8.45 20.78 6.27
N SER A 57 -9.15 19.65 6.12
CA SER A 57 -8.58 18.31 6.14
C SER A 57 -9.44 17.36 5.31
N ALA A 58 -8.79 16.34 4.75
CA ALA A 58 -9.37 15.20 4.05
C ALA A 58 -8.87 13.91 4.72
N PRO A 59 -9.45 12.74 4.47
CA PRO A 59 -10.75 12.49 3.82
C PRO A 59 -11.92 12.94 4.71
N VAL A 60 -13.03 13.38 4.12
CA VAL A 60 -14.28 13.71 4.83
C VAL A 60 -15.46 13.17 4.02
N PHE A 61 -16.32 12.38 4.66
CA PHE A 61 -17.56 11.88 4.04
C PHE A 61 -18.75 12.74 4.47
N ILE A 62 -19.49 13.24 3.49
CA ILE A 62 -20.64 14.12 3.69
C ILE A 62 -21.83 13.56 2.93
N HIS A 63 -22.97 13.44 3.61
CA HIS A 63 -24.24 13.12 2.97
C HIS A 63 -25.00 14.41 2.67
N PHE A 64 -25.36 14.62 1.39
CA PHE A 64 -26.15 15.77 0.95
C PHE A 64 -27.62 15.37 0.80
N PRO A 65 -28.53 15.83 1.67
CA PRO A 65 -29.95 15.52 1.54
C PRO A 65 -30.58 16.29 0.36
N PRO A 66 -31.64 15.76 -0.27
CA PRO A 66 -32.15 16.24 -1.56
C PRO A 66 -32.77 17.65 -1.55
N ARG A 67 -33.06 18.24 -0.38
CA ARG A 67 -33.71 19.56 -0.25
C ARG A 67 -33.11 20.49 0.80
N MET A 68 -32.14 20.01 1.60
CA MET A 68 -31.59 20.78 2.73
C MET A 68 -30.08 20.92 2.62
N LYS A 69 -29.54 22.01 3.18
CA LYS A 69 -28.09 22.13 3.38
C LYS A 69 -27.63 21.04 4.37
N PRO A 70 -26.47 20.42 4.15
CA PRO A 70 -25.96 19.38 5.04
C PRO A 70 -25.80 19.93 6.46
N LYS A 71 -26.35 19.22 7.43
CA LYS A 71 -26.19 19.55 8.86
C LYS A 71 -24.87 18.98 9.37
N LYS A 72 -24.40 19.47 10.52
CA LYS A 72 -23.21 18.90 11.21
C LYS A 72 -23.35 17.40 11.51
N SER A 73 -24.59 16.90 11.63
CA SER A 73 -24.89 15.46 11.82
C SER A 73 -24.68 14.61 10.57
N ASP A 74 -24.57 15.22 9.40
CA ASP A 74 -24.42 14.55 8.10
C ASP A 74 -22.94 14.44 7.68
N PHE A 75 -22.03 14.85 8.57
CA PHE A 75 -20.61 14.56 8.49
C PHE A 75 -20.34 13.26 9.23
N MET A 76 -19.64 12.34 8.58
CA MET A 76 -19.22 11.11 9.24
C MET A 76 -17.99 11.37 10.11
N ASP A 77 -18.07 11.04 11.39
CA ASP A 77 -16.95 11.11 12.33
C ASP A 77 -15.98 9.94 12.11
N ILE A 78 -15.07 10.08 11.14
CA ILE A 78 -14.08 9.05 10.77
C ILE A 78 -13.20 8.68 11.97
N SER A 79 -12.86 9.62 12.85
CA SER A 79 -12.02 9.37 14.03
C SER A 79 -12.67 8.47 15.08
N ARG A 80 -14.01 8.42 15.12
CA ARG A 80 -14.74 7.67 16.16
C ARG A 80 -15.21 6.31 15.67
N TRP A 81 -15.64 6.22 14.41
CA TRP A 81 -16.22 5.00 13.87
C TRP A 81 -15.17 4.22 13.08
N GLY A 82 -14.33 4.90 12.30
CA GLY A 82 -13.48 4.32 11.28
C GLY A 82 -14.02 4.60 9.88
N PHE A 83 -13.30 4.16 8.84
CA PHE A 83 -13.66 4.35 7.42
C PHE A 83 -13.89 3.01 6.69
N SER A 84 -14.15 1.94 7.43
CA SER A 84 -14.48 0.63 6.83
C SER A 84 -15.77 0.72 6.00
N ALA A 85 -15.81 -0.03 4.90
CA ALA A 85 -16.97 -0.13 4.02
C ALA A 85 -18.25 -0.50 4.79
N GLU A 86 -18.17 -1.40 5.78
CA GLU A 86 -19.31 -1.84 6.60
C GLU A 86 -19.89 -0.71 7.43
N GLN A 87 -19.04 0.14 8.00
CA GLN A 87 -19.49 1.28 8.77
C GLN A 87 -20.03 2.39 7.86
N LEU A 88 -19.41 2.60 6.69
CA LEU A 88 -19.91 3.52 5.68
C LEU A 88 -21.31 3.10 5.20
N ALA A 89 -21.54 1.82 4.91
CA ALA A 89 -22.85 1.33 4.52
C ALA A 89 -23.90 1.44 5.64
N LYS A 90 -23.51 1.19 6.90
CA LYS A 90 -24.40 1.40 8.06
C LYS A 90 -24.76 2.87 8.22
N TRP A 91 -23.78 3.76 8.12
CA TRP A 91 -24.00 5.21 8.19
C TRP A 91 -24.90 5.71 7.04
N ILE A 92 -24.71 5.19 5.82
CA ILE A 92 -25.59 5.49 4.69
C ILE A 92 -27.00 4.96 4.94
N HIS A 93 -27.14 3.75 5.50
CA HIS A 93 -28.44 3.20 5.85
C HIS A 93 -29.18 4.09 6.87
N ASP A 94 -28.51 4.53 7.93
CA ASP A 94 -29.08 5.42 8.96
C ASP A 94 -29.53 6.79 8.39
N ARG A 95 -28.98 7.22 7.25
CA ARG A 95 -29.23 8.56 6.66
C ARG A 95 -30.12 8.56 5.42
N ALA A 96 -29.99 7.56 4.59
CA ALA A 96 -30.66 7.44 3.30
C ALA A 96 -31.72 6.33 3.27
N ASP A 97 -31.84 5.52 4.34
CA ASP A 97 -32.74 4.36 4.43
C ASP A 97 -32.51 3.31 3.32
N VAL A 98 -31.29 3.28 2.78
CA VAL A 98 -30.87 2.32 1.74
C VAL A 98 -29.90 1.32 2.35
N GLN A 99 -30.29 0.05 2.37
CA GLN A 99 -29.43 -1.03 2.86
C GLN A 99 -28.49 -1.50 1.75
N ILE A 100 -27.19 -1.27 1.93
CA ILE A 100 -26.13 -1.71 0.99
C ILE A 100 -25.44 -2.94 1.56
N HIS A 101 -25.59 -4.09 0.90
CA HIS A 101 -24.80 -5.28 1.22
C HIS A 101 -23.43 -5.16 0.56
N ILE A 102 -22.38 -5.17 1.38
CA ILE A 102 -21.01 -4.99 0.89
C ILE A 102 -20.45 -6.32 0.42
N PHE A 103 -19.96 -6.32 -0.82
CA PHE A 103 -19.19 -7.41 -1.37
C PHE A 103 -17.76 -6.93 -1.53
N ARG A 104 -16.86 -7.40 -0.66
CA ARG A 104 -15.42 -7.17 -0.81
C ARG A 104 -14.95 -8.04 -1.98
N PRO A 105 -14.53 -7.46 -3.12
CA PRO A 105 -14.06 -8.27 -4.24
C PRO A 105 -12.88 -9.12 -3.76
N PRO A 106 -12.91 -10.45 -3.96
CA PRO A 106 -11.80 -11.29 -3.52
C PRO A 106 -10.54 -10.91 -4.29
N ASN A 107 -9.43 -10.77 -3.56
CA ASN A 107 -8.12 -10.46 -4.13
C ASN A 107 -7.57 -11.67 -4.92
N TYR A 108 -8.00 -11.81 -6.17
CA TYR A 108 -7.54 -12.88 -7.07
C TYR A 108 -6.03 -12.80 -7.33
N SER A 109 -5.43 -11.61 -7.25
CA SER A 109 -3.99 -11.40 -7.39
C SER A 109 -3.17 -12.22 -6.38
N GLY A 110 -3.59 -12.27 -5.12
CA GLY A 110 -2.91 -13.03 -4.07
C GLY A 110 -2.98 -14.53 -4.30
N PHE A 111 -4.16 -15.04 -4.66
CA PHE A 111 -4.34 -16.46 -4.96
C PHE A 111 -3.54 -16.88 -6.20
N LEU A 112 -3.58 -16.10 -7.28
CA LEU A 112 -2.80 -16.36 -8.50
C LEU A 112 -1.31 -16.39 -8.22
N LEU A 113 -0.80 -15.48 -7.38
CA LEU A 113 0.61 -15.45 -6.99
C LEU A 113 1.01 -16.69 -6.18
N ILE A 114 0.15 -17.14 -5.26
CA ILE A 114 0.39 -18.37 -4.49
C ILE A 114 0.42 -19.58 -5.42
N VAL A 115 -0.55 -19.73 -6.33
CA VAL A 115 -0.60 -20.82 -7.32
C VAL A 115 0.65 -20.82 -8.19
N LEU A 116 1.07 -19.64 -8.66
CA LEU A 116 2.28 -19.48 -9.46
C LEU A 116 3.54 -19.87 -8.68
N LEU A 117 3.68 -19.44 -7.42
CA LEU A 117 4.82 -19.81 -6.57
C LEU A 117 4.86 -21.32 -6.30
N VAL A 118 3.73 -21.94 -5.97
CA VAL A 118 3.65 -23.39 -5.74
C VAL A 118 4.01 -24.16 -7.00
N THR A 119 3.52 -23.72 -8.15
CA THR A 119 3.84 -24.35 -9.45
C THR A 119 5.31 -24.19 -9.80
N MET A 120 5.90 -23.02 -9.56
CA MET A 120 7.31 -22.74 -9.82
C MET A 120 8.22 -23.58 -8.91
N ILE A 121 7.96 -23.60 -7.60
CA ILE A 121 8.72 -24.38 -6.64
C ILE A 121 8.54 -25.88 -6.92
N GLY A 122 7.31 -26.32 -7.17
CA GLY A 122 7.00 -27.72 -7.53
C GLY A 122 7.68 -28.15 -8.83
N GLY A 123 7.70 -27.29 -9.85
CA GLY A 123 8.40 -27.54 -11.12
C GLY A 123 9.92 -27.65 -10.94
N LEU A 124 10.53 -26.77 -10.14
CA LEU A 124 11.95 -26.85 -9.82
C LEU A 124 12.31 -28.14 -9.07
N LEU A 125 11.49 -28.52 -8.08
CA LEU A 125 11.64 -29.77 -7.34
C LEU A 125 11.47 -31.01 -8.24
N TYR A 126 10.55 -30.96 -9.20
CA TYR A 126 10.32 -32.05 -10.14
C TYR A 126 11.50 -32.26 -11.10
N ILE A 127 12.02 -31.17 -11.70
CA ILE A 127 13.17 -31.22 -12.62
C ILE A 127 14.46 -31.63 -11.87
N LYS A 128 14.67 -31.11 -10.66
CA LYS A 128 15.83 -31.44 -9.82
C LYS A 128 15.60 -32.57 -8.83
N ARG A 129 14.62 -33.45 -9.06
CA ARG A 129 14.31 -34.60 -8.18
C ARG A 129 15.54 -35.47 -7.87
N ASN A 130 16.48 -35.59 -8.82
CA ASN A 130 17.69 -36.38 -8.65
C ASN A 130 18.88 -35.61 -8.03
N SER A 131 18.76 -34.28 -7.87
CA SER A 131 19.81 -33.36 -7.40
C SER A 131 19.31 -32.54 -6.20
N LEU A 132 18.66 -33.21 -5.24
CA LEU A 132 18.17 -32.58 -3.99
C LEU A 132 19.30 -32.18 -3.02
N GLU A 133 20.55 -32.44 -3.36
CA GLU A 133 21.73 -32.06 -2.57
C GLU A 133 21.76 -30.55 -2.24
N PHE A 134 21.21 -29.70 -3.11
CA PHE A 134 21.08 -28.26 -2.86
C PHE A 134 20.20 -27.93 -1.64
N LEU A 135 19.12 -28.70 -1.42
CA LEU A 135 18.22 -28.50 -0.28
C LEU A 135 18.83 -28.93 1.05
N TYR A 136 19.78 -29.87 1.03
CA TYR A 136 20.49 -30.31 2.24
C TYR A 136 21.74 -29.48 2.54
N ASN A 137 22.18 -28.64 1.61
CA ASN A 137 23.38 -27.83 1.78
C ASN A 137 23.15 -26.68 2.78
N GLN A 138 23.81 -26.75 3.93
CA GLN A 138 23.72 -25.72 4.98
C GLN A 138 24.22 -24.35 4.52
N VAL A 139 25.14 -24.28 3.55
CA VAL A 139 25.65 -23.01 2.99
C VAL A 139 24.57 -22.27 2.21
N VAL A 140 23.71 -23.00 1.48
CA VAL A 140 22.60 -22.42 0.72
C VAL A 140 21.58 -21.79 1.65
N TRP A 141 21.19 -22.51 2.71
CA TRP A 141 20.30 -21.97 3.74
C TRP A 141 20.92 -20.78 4.47
N GLY A 142 22.23 -20.83 4.76
CA GLY A 142 22.96 -19.70 5.32
C GLY A 142 22.91 -18.47 4.42
N MET A 143 23.17 -18.62 3.11
CA MET A 143 23.06 -17.52 2.14
C MET A 143 21.64 -16.96 2.07
N PHE A 144 20.62 -17.83 2.09
CA PHE A 144 19.22 -17.39 2.06
C PHE A 144 18.84 -16.57 3.30
N VAL A 145 19.27 -17.01 4.48
CA VAL A 145 19.01 -16.29 5.74
C VAL A 145 19.72 -14.94 5.74
N VAL A 146 20.97 -14.87 5.31
CA VAL A 146 21.70 -13.59 5.19
C VAL A 146 21.02 -12.65 4.21
N LEU A 147 20.60 -13.14 3.03
CA LEU A 147 19.85 -12.34 2.06
C LEU A 147 18.53 -11.82 2.63
N ALA A 148 17.79 -12.64 3.36
CA ALA A 148 16.54 -12.24 4.01
C ALA A 148 16.78 -11.12 5.05
N ILE A 149 17.84 -11.24 5.86
CA ILE A 149 18.24 -10.22 6.83
C ILE A 149 18.61 -8.91 6.11
N LEU A 150 19.38 -8.98 5.00
CA LEU A 150 19.75 -7.79 4.22
C LEU A 150 18.54 -7.07 3.62
N ILE A 151 17.55 -7.80 3.13
CA ILE A 151 16.28 -7.23 2.64
C ILE A 151 15.55 -6.49 3.77
N CYS A 152 15.54 -7.08 4.98
CA CYS A 152 14.92 -6.46 6.14
C CYS A 152 15.64 -5.18 6.59
N ILE A 153 16.98 -5.19 6.65
CA ILE A 153 17.80 -4.05 7.08
C ILE A 153 17.78 -2.92 6.06
N SER A 154 17.75 -3.25 4.77
CA SER A 154 17.73 -2.28 3.67
C SER A 154 16.50 -1.33 3.71
N GLY A 155 15.38 -1.76 4.31
CA GLY A 155 14.16 -0.96 4.43
C GLY A 155 13.04 -1.37 3.48
N GLN A 156 13.11 -2.56 2.86
CA GLN A 156 12.07 -3.03 1.93
C GLN A 156 10.69 -3.18 2.59
N ILE A 157 10.65 -3.60 3.85
CA ILE A 157 9.39 -3.72 4.60
C ILE A 157 8.76 -2.34 4.81
N TRP A 158 9.57 -1.34 5.13
CA TRP A 158 9.11 0.04 5.30
C TRP A 158 8.47 0.58 4.01
N ASN A 159 9.09 0.32 2.86
CA ASN A 159 8.53 0.68 1.55
C ASN A 159 7.24 -0.08 1.24
N SER A 160 7.22 -1.37 1.54
CA SER A 160 6.07 -2.24 1.24
C SER A 160 4.82 -1.84 2.02
N ILE A 161 4.96 -1.41 3.27
CA ILE A 161 3.82 -0.95 4.09
C ILE A 161 3.30 0.40 3.60
N ARG A 162 4.21 1.30 3.19
CA ARG A 162 3.86 2.70 2.88
C ARG A 162 3.55 2.94 1.40
N GLY A 163 3.80 1.95 0.54
CA GLY A 163 3.55 2.06 -0.90
C GLY A 163 4.33 3.21 -1.54
N SER A 164 5.60 3.39 -1.14
CA SER A 164 6.44 4.48 -1.63
C SER A 164 6.61 4.40 -3.17
N PRO A 165 6.47 5.49 -3.94
CA PRO A 165 6.75 5.51 -5.37
C PRO A 165 8.18 5.08 -5.68
N PHE A 166 8.35 4.44 -6.84
CA PHE A 166 9.64 3.91 -7.26
C PHE A 166 10.69 5.00 -7.53
N LEU A 167 10.25 6.12 -8.14
CA LEU A 167 11.05 7.28 -8.49
C LEU A 167 10.20 8.54 -8.29
N HIS A 168 10.81 9.62 -7.79
CA HIS A 168 10.18 10.94 -7.79
C HIS A 168 10.71 11.76 -8.95
N ARG A 169 9.82 12.12 -9.88
CA ARG A 169 10.11 13.12 -10.91
C ARG A 169 9.70 14.47 -10.36
N ASN A 170 10.65 15.39 -10.22
CA ASN A 170 10.33 16.76 -9.85
C ASN A 170 9.52 17.41 -10.99
N PRO A 171 8.27 17.85 -10.77
CA PRO A 171 7.41 18.41 -11.82
C PRO A 171 7.95 19.69 -12.46
N GLN A 172 8.83 20.42 -11.76
CA GLN A 172 9.31 21.74 -12.20
C GLN A 172 10.65 21.70 -12.94
N THR A 173 11.49 20.69 -12.70
CA THR A 173 12.85 20.60 -13.28
C THR A 173 13.09 19.36 -14.12
N GLY A 174 12.14 18.40 -14.16
CA GLY A 174 12.27 17.18 -14.96
C GLY A 174 13.40 16.24 -14.52
N GLN A 175 14.12 16.57 -13.45
CA GLN A 175 15.21 15.75 -12.94
C GLN A 175 14.67 14.57 -12.15
N ILE A 176 15.17 13.38 -12.48
CA ILE A 176 14.90 12.14 -11.76
C ILE A 176 15.73 12.12 -10.48
N GLY A 177 15.08 12.38 -9.34
CA GLY A 177 15.70 12.24 -8.03
C GLY A 177 15.74 10.77 -7.63
N LEU A 178 16.92 10.15 -7.68
CA LEU A 178 17.14 8.77 -7.20
C LEU A 178 17.20 8.69 -5.67
N PHE A 179 17.55 9.79 -5.01
CA PHE A 179 17.64 9.90 -3.55
C PHE A 179 16.68 10.96 -3.03
N SER A 180 15.97 10.62 -1.96
CA SER A 180 15.06 11.48 -1.24
C SER A 180 15.88 12.45 -0.39
N GLY A 181 15.68 13.76 -0.59
CA GLY A 181 16.36 14.79 0.20
C GLY A 181 15.82 14.95 1.63
N SER A 182 15.00 14.01 2.13
CA SER A 182 14.27 14.14 3.40
C SER A 182 14.44 12.87 4.23
N SER A 183 14.94 13.02 5.46
CA SER A 183 15.25 11.91 6.39
C SER A 183 14.06 11.08 6.88
N GLY A 184 12.83 11.49 6.55
CA GLY A 184 11.61 10.78 6.90
C GLY A 184 11.01 9.96 5.75
N TYR A 185 11.65 9.96 4.58
CA TYR A 185 11.16 9.32 3.37
C TYR A 185 12.27 8.51 2.70
N GLN A 186 11.89 7.45 1.98
CA GLN A 186 12.83 6.56 1.31
C GLN A 186 12.18 6.06 0.02
N PHE A 187 12.91 6.14 -1.09
CA PHE A 187 12.45 5.56 -2.36
C PHE A 187 12.77 4.06 -2.44
N ILE A 188 11.98 3.35 -3.24
CA ILE A 188 12.27 1.94 -3.55
C ILE A 188 13.64 1.83 -4.25
N ALA A 189 13.98 2.77 -5.13
CA ALA A 189 15.28 2.80 -5.81
C ALA A 189 16.46 2.90 -4.83
N GLU A 190 16.39 3.79 -3.84
CA GLU A 190 17.44 3.92 -2.79
C GLU A 190 17.65 2.61 -2.04
N THR A 191 16.56 1.92 -1.77
CA THR A 191 16.55 0.67 -1.00
C THR A 191 17.31 -0.42 -1.76
N TYR A 192 17.14 -0.51 -3.08
CA TYR A 192 17.95 -1.42 -3.91
C TYR A 192 19.42 -1.04 -3.96
N VAL A 193 19.74 0.26 -3.98
CA VAL A 193 21.13 0.73 -3.92
C VAL A 193 21.77 0.36 -2.59
N VAL A 194 21.09 0.60 -1.47
CA VAL A 194 21.56 0.22 -0.12
C VAL A 194 21.72 -1.29 0.02
N PHE A 195 20.76 -2.06 -0.50
CA PHE A 195 20.85 -3.52 -0.52
C PHE A 195 22.09 -4.01 -1.29
N PHE A 196 22.34 -3.44 -2.47
CA PHE A 196 23.51 -3.79 -3.28
C PHE A 196 24.83 -3.42 -2.58
N LEU A 197 24.88 -2.24 -1.94
CA LEU A 197 26.04 -1.81 -1.16
C LEU A 197 26.33 -2.77 0.00
N TYR A 198 25.30 -3.24 0.72
CA TYR A 198 25.51 -4.21 1.79
C TYR A 198 26.01 -5.56 1.28
N ILE A 199 25.53 -6.04 0.13
CA ILE A 199 26.07 -7.26 -0.49
C ILE A 199 27.55 -7.08 -0.82
N LEU A 200 27.92 -5.92 -1.39
CA LEU A 200 29.30 -5.63 -1.77
C LEU A 200 30.22 -5.58 -0.54
N PHE A 201 29.80 -4.92 0.53
CA PHE A 201 30.52 -4.90 1.81
C PHE A 201 30.69 -6.30 2.41
N LEU A 202 29.64 -7.12 2.37
CA LEU A 202 29.69 -8.47 2.92
C LEU A 202 30.59 -9.39 2.10
N ALA A 203 30.60 -9.23 0.77
CA ALA A 203 31.49 -9.95 -0.13
C ALA A 203 32.97 -9.59 0.11
N ASP A 204 33.28 -8.30 0.31
CA ASP A 204 34.63 -7.85 0.62
C ASP A 204 35.13 -8.42 1.96
N TYR A 205 34.29 -8.34 3.01
CA TYR A 205 34.59 -8.95 4.31
C TYR A 205 34.84 -10.46 4.20
N ALA A 206 34.00 -11.18 3.45
CA ALA A 206 34.17 -12.62 3.24
C ALA A 206 35.47 -12.94 2.48
N PHE A 207 35.84 -12.13 1.49
CA PHE A 207 37.09 -12.28 0.75
C PHE A 207 38.32 -12.03 1.64
N PHE A 208 38.28 -11.01 2.48
CA PHE A 208 39.34 -10.68 3.43
C PHE A 208 39.60 -11.84 4.41
N PHE A 209 38.56 -12.35 5.06
CA PHE A 209 38.68 -13.49 5.98
C PHE A 209 39.15 -14.78 5.28
N ARG A 210 38.78 -14.98 4.02
CA ARG A 210 39.27 -16.11 3.24
C ARG A 210 40.77 -16.00 2.95
N LYS A 211 41.29 -14.80 2.70
CA LYS A 211 42.74 -14.58 2.55
C LYS A 211 43.51 -14.85 3.84
N GLU A 212 42.98 -14.43 4.98
CA GLU A 212 43.63 -14.62 6.28
C GLU A 212 43.77 -16.11 6.64
N LYS A 213 42.75 -16.93 6.36
CA LYS A 213 42.80 -18.39 6.55
C LYS A 213 43.75 -19.14 5.60
N ILE A 214 44.24 -18.51 4.52
CA ILE A 214 45.18 -19.12 3.56
C ILE A 214 46.64 -18.78 3.94
N LEU A 215 46.84 -17.74 4.77
CA LEU A 215 48.15 -17.27 5.22
C LEU A 215 48.62 -17.90 6.56
N ILE A 216 47.80 -18.76 7.16
CA ILE A 216 48.09 -19.56 8.37
C ILE A 216 48.09 -21.03 7.96
#